data_AF-D7MYG0-F1
#
_entry.id   AF-D7MYG0-F1
#
_cell.length_a   1.000
_cell.length_b   1.000
_cell.length_c   1.000
_cell.angle_alpha   90.00
_cell.angle_beta   90.00
_cell.angle_gamma   90.00
#
_symmetry.space_group_name_H-M   'P 1'
#
loop_
_entity.id
_entity.type
_entity.pdbx_description
1 polymer ?
#
loop_
_entity_poly.entity_id
_entity_poly.type
_entity_poly.pdbx_seq_one_letter_code
_entity_poly.pdbx_strand_id
1 'polypeptide(L)'
;MSSTLSDVFRSHPIHIPLSNLPDFKALPDSYTWTPKDDLLFSASASDETLPLIDLSDPHVTTLVGHACTTWGALQISNHGVPSRLLDDIEFLTGSLFRLNVQRKLKAARSENGVSGYGVARIASFFNKKMWSEGFTVIGSPLQDFRKLWPSHHLKYWYLSL
;
A
#
# COMPACT_ATOMS: atom_id res chain seq x y z
N MET A 1 -25.53 -9.86 -5.69
CA MET A 1 -25.21 -8.64 -6.47
C MET A 1 -23.70 -8.39 -6.33
N SER A 2 -22.94 -8.34 -7.42
CA SER A 2 -21.50 -8.06 -7.37
C SER A 2 -21.33 -6.55 -7.33
N SER A 3 -20.90 -6.01 -6.19
CA SER A 3 -20.47 -4.61 -6.10
C SER A 3 -19.07 -4.47 -6.68
N THR A 4 -18.83 -3.45 -7.48
CA THR A 4 -17.47 -3.14 -7.94
C THR A 4 -16.67 -2.49 -6.81
N LEU A 5 -15.34 -2.59 -6.85
CA LEU A 5 -14.47 -1.87 -5.88
C LEU A 5 -14.78 -0.36 -5.86
N SER A 6 -15.12 0.21 -7.01
CA SER A 6 -15.54 1.60 -7.14
C SER A 6 -16.80 1.91 -6.32
N ASP A 7 -17.76 0.98 -6.26
CA ASP A 7 -18.99 1.16 -5.48
C ASP A 7 -18.72 1.16 -3.97
N VAL A 8 -17.84 0.27 -3.51
CA VAL A 8 -17.40 0.20 -2.10
C VAL A 8 -16.68 1.49 -1.69
N PHE A 9 -15.85 2.04 -2.57
CA PHE A 9 -15.13 3.27 -2.29
C PHE A 9 -15.99 4.52 -2.36
N ARG A 10 -17.12 4.48 -3.09
CA ARG A 10 -18.10 5.56 -3.07
C ARG A 10 -18.86 5.60 -1.75
N SER A 11 -19.14 4.45 -1.13
CA SER A 11 -19.76 4.41 0.19
C SER A 11 -18.80 4.76 1.34
N HIS A 12 -17.49 4.73 1.10
CA HIS A 12 -16.45 5.04 2.08
C HIS A 12 -15.42 6.05 1.51
N PRO A 13 -15.81 7.34 1.37
CA PRO A 13 -14.94 8.35 0.77
C PRO A 13 -13.70 8.62 1.63
N ILE A 14 -12.58 8.94 0.96
CA ILE A 14 -11.34 9.38 1.61
C ILE A 14 -11.03 10.79 1.13
N HIS A 15 -11.03 11.73 2.06
CA HIS A 15 -10.54 13.08 1.80
C HIS A 15 -9.05 13.15 2.12
N ILE A 16 -8.25 13.52 1.11
CA ILE A 16 -6.84 13.87 1.30
C ILE A 16 -6.83 15.34 1.77
N PRO A 17 -6.42 15.65 3.00
CA PRO A 17 -6.31 17.04 3.44
C PRO A 17 -5.19 17.69 2.64
N LEU A 18 -5.56 18.54 1.69
CA LEU A 18 -4.64 19.21 0.76
C LEU A 18 -3.89 20.39 1.39
N SER A 19 -4.37 20.90 2.52
CA SER A 19 -4.05 22.27 2.93
C SER A 19 -3.43 22.46 4.31
N ASN A 20 -3.40 21.49 5.22
CA ASN A 20 -2.75 21.68 6.53
C ASN A 20 -2.23 20.34 7.08
N LEU A 21 -0.92 20.11 6.98
CA LEU A 21 -0.25 19.14 7.85
C LEU A 21 -0.33 19.72 9.28
N PRO A 22 -0.86 18.98 10.27
CA PRO A 22 -0.90 19.47 11.64
C PRO A 22 0.52 19.80 12.13
N ASP A 23 0.64 20.83 12.95
CA ASP A 23 1.89 21.13 13.67
C ASP A 23 2.15 19.98 14.65
N PHE A 24 3.06 19.07 14.28
CA PHE A 24 3.33 17.82 15.02
C PHE A 24 4.16 18.04 16.28
N LYS A 25 3.88 19.09 17.06
CA LYS A 25 4.45 19.23 18.41
C LYS A 25 4.01 18.11 19.35
N ALA A 26 2.84 17.52 19.08
CA ALA A 26 2.32 16.33 19.74
C ALA A 26 1.59 15.44 18.73
N LEU A 27 1.51 14.14 19.02
CA LEU A 27 0.72 13.20 18.23
C LEU A 27 -0.78 13.53 18.39
N PRO A 28 -1.50 13.86 17.31
CA PRO A 28 -2.93 14.18 17.42
C PRO A 28 -3.75 12.94 17.77
N ASP A 29 -4.85 13.10 18.51
CA ASP A 29 -5.76 12.00 18.90
C ASP A 29 -6.29 11.17 17.72
N SER A 30 -6.39 11.80 16.53
CA SER A 30 -6.77 11.10 15.30
C SER A 30 -5.76 10.04 14.85
N TYR A 31 -4.50 10.12 15.29
CA TYR A 31 -3.43 9.14 15.03
C TYR A 31 -3.08 8.30 16.27
N THR A 32 -3.75 8.55 17.41
CA THR A 32 -3.55 7.78 18.65
C THR A 32 -4.50 6.59 18.65
N TRP A 33 -3.98 5.42 18.31
CA TRP A 33 -4.72 4.16 18.32
C TRP A 33 -4.70 3.56 19.73
N THR A 34 -5.84 2.99 20.14
CA THR A 34 -6.00 2.34 21.45
C THR A 34 -6.48 0.89 21.28
N PRO A 35 -6.43 0.04 22.33
CA PRO A 35 -6.97 -1.32 22.25
C PRO A 35 -8.46 -1.43 21.90
N LYS A 36 -9.21 -0.32 21.97
CA LYS A 36 -10.61 -0.26 21.51
C LYS A 36 -10.73 -0.06 20.00
N ASP A 37 -9.71 0.52 19.38
CA ASP A 37 -9.67 0.85 17.95
C ASP A 37 -9.07 -0.30 17.13
N ASP A 38 -8.21 -1.12 17.74
CA ASP A 38 -7.61 -2.29 17.11
C ASP A 38 -7.53 -3.46 18.11
N LEU A 39 -8.24 -4.54 17.78
CA LEU A 39 -8.29 -5.76 18.59
C LEU A 39 -6.95 -6.49 18.64
N LEU A 40 -6.01 -6.14 17.76
CA LEU A 40 -4.67 -6.73 17.71
C LEU A 40 -3.71 -6.14 18.75
N PHE A 41 -4.07 -5.06 19.45
CA PHE A 41 -3.24 -4.51 20.54
C PHE A 41 -2.96 -5.50 21.66
N SER A 42 -3.87 -6.45 21.89
CA SER A 42 -3.72 -7.49 22.92
C SER A 42 -3.11 -8.78 22.38
N ALA A 43 -2.74 -8.84 21.09
CA ALA A 43 -2.02 -9.99 20.56
C ALA A 43 -0.65 -10.05 21.23
N SER A 44 -0.44 -11.04 22.09
CA SER A 44 0.88 -11.32 22.65
C SER A 44 1.81 -11.68 21.49
N ALA A 45 3.03 -11.12 21.49
CA ALA A 45 4.08 -11.58 20.61
C ALA A 45 4.30 -13.08 20.86
N SER A 46 3.86 -13.92 19.94
CA SER A 46 4.30 -15.31 19.87
C SER A 46 5.66 -15.35 19.21
N ASP A 47 6.52 -16.27 19.62
CA ASP A 47 7.80 -16.54 18.94
C ASP A 47 7.59 -17.26 17.59
N GLU A 48 6.34 -17.51 17.21
CA GLU A 48 6.02 -18.17 15.96
C GLU A 48 6.16 -17.19 14.79
N THR A 49 6.90 -17.64 13.77
CA THR A 49 7.15 -16.86 12.56
C THR A 49 6.22 -17.29 11.44
N LEU A 50 5.87 -16.36 10.55
CA LEU A 50 5.08 -16.69 9.37
C LEU A 50 5.78 -17.77 8.55
N PRO A 51 5.05 -18.79 8.04
CA PRO A 51 5.63 -19.83 7.21
C PRO A 51 6.37 -19.25 6.00
N LEU A 52 7.66 -19.58 5.86
CA LEU A 52 8.44 -19.29 4.66
C LEU A 52 8.38 -20.49 3.72
N ILE A 53 7.86 -20.28 2.51
CA ILE A 53 7.65 -21.34 1.51
C ILE A 53 8.57 -21.12 0.32
N ASP A 54 9.38 -22.12 0.02
CA ASP A 54 10.16 -22.21 -1.21
C ASP A 54 9.25 -22.67 -2.37
N LEU A 55 9.09 -21.85 -3.42
CA LEU A 55 8.27 -22.27 -4.58
C LEU A 55 8.89 -23.38 -5.42
N SER A 56 10.17 -23.71 -5.20
CA SER A 56 10.85 -24.82 -5.85
C SER A 56 10.61 -26.15 -5.13
N ASP A 57 9.94 -26.14 -3.97
CA ASP A 57 9.64 -27.35 -3.20
C ASP A 57 8.62 -28.24 -3.95
N PRO A 58 8.86 -29.56 -4.08
CA PRO A 58 7.95 -30.47 -4.77
C PRO A 58 6.56 -30.58 -4.12
N HIS A 59 6.42 -30.18 -2.85
CA HIS A 59 5.19 -30.18 -2.07
C HIS A 59 4.61 -28.77 -1.84
N VAL A 60 5.06 -27.76 -2.61
CA VAL A 60 4.66 -26.35 -2.48
C VAL A 60 3.15 -26.14 -2.37
N THR A 61 2.33 -26.90 -3.13
CA THR A 61 0.87 -26.75 -3.10
C THR A 61 0.28 -27.12 -1.74
N THR A 62 0.77 -28.19 -1.11
CA THR A 62 0.36 -28.61 0.24
C THR A 62 0.84 -27.61 1.30
N LEU A 63 2.08 -27.14 1.19
CA LEU A 63 2.64 -26.15 2.11
C LEU A 63 1.86 -24.82 2.07
N VAL A 64 1.57 -24.32 0.86
CA VAL A 64 0.76 -23.11 0.66
C VAL A 64 -0.65 -23.31 1.21
N GLY A 65 -1.28 -24.45 0.91
CA GLY A 65 -2.61 -24.78 1.42
C GLY A 65 -2.66 -24.75 2.95
N HIS A 66 -1.71 -25.43 3.60
CA HIS A 66 -1.60 -25.45 5.05
C HIS A 66 -1.34 -24.07 5.65
N ALA A 67 -0.42 -23.28 5.07
CA ALA A 67 -0.15 -21.93 5.53
C ALA A 67 -1.39 -21.03 5.42
N CYS A 68 -2.11 -21.09 4.30
CA CYS A 68 -3.35 -20.34 4.11
C CYS A 68 -4.44 -20.73 5.13
N THR A 69 -4.63 -22.01 5.43
CA THR A 69 -5.68 -22.46 6.36
C THR A 69 -5.33 -22.21 7.82
N THR A 70 -4.05 -22.31 8.17
CA THR A 70 -3.60 -22.24 9.57
C THR A 70 -3.23 -20.81 9.96
N TRP A 71 -2.63 -20.04 9.04
CA TRP A 71 -2.09 -18.70 9.31
C TRP A 71 -2.85 -17.59 8.59
N GLY A 72 -3.44 -17.87 7.43
CA GLY A 72 -4.01 -16.83 6.55
C GLY A 72 -2.97 -15.92 5.87
N ALA A 73 -1.67 -16.14 6.12
CA ALA A 73 -0.55 -15.41 5.56
C ALA A 73 0.69 -16.32 5.45
N LEU A 74 1.59 -15.99 4.52
CA LEU A 74 2.85 -16.71 4.28
C LEU A 74 3.90 -15.78 3.67
N GLN A 75 5.17 -16.16 3.79
CA GLN A 75 6.28 -15.60 3.03
C GLN A 75 6.69 -16.58 1.94
N ILE A 76 7.25 -16.08 0.84
CA ILE A 76 7.64 -16.89 -0.31
C ILE A 76 9.10 -16.61 -0.67
N SER A 77 9.87 -17.65 -0.93
CA SER A 77 11.22 -17.60 -1.53
C SER A 77 11.26 -18.33 -2.88
N ASN A 78 12.34 -18.13 -3.64
CA ASN A 78 12.56 -18.72 -4.98
C ASN A 78 11.36 -18.54 -5.93
N HIS A 79 10.69 -17.39 -5.85
CA HIS A 79 9.50 -17.06 -6.64
C HIS A 79 9.76 -16.79 -8.13
N GLY A 80 11.01 -16.87 -8.59
CA GLY A 80 11.39 -16.61 -9.99
C GLY A 80 11.40 -15.14 -10.42
N VAL A 81 10.78 -14.23 -9.65
CA VAL A 81 10.90 -12.78 -9.88
C VAL A 81 12.37 -12.33 -9.76
N PRO A 82 12.94 -11.67 -10.79
CA PRO A 82 14.35 -11.23 -10.75
C PRO A 82 14.60 -10.21 -9.66
N SER A 83 15.68 -10.36 -8.89
CA SER A 83 16.06 -9.42 -7.82
C SER A 83 16.21 -7.98 -8.32
N ARG A 84 16.75 -7.80 -9.53
CA ARG A 84 16.89 -6.48 -10.16
C ARG A 84 15.55 -5.74 -10.30
N LEU A 85 14.46 -6.46 -10.58
CA LEU A 85 13.13 -5.84 -10.67
C LEU A 85 12.66 -5.34 -9.30
N LEU A 86 12.99 -6.07 -8.23
CA LEU A 86 12.69 -5.64 -6.86
C LEU A 86 13.50 -4.39 -6.49
N ASP A 87 14.79 -4.37 -6.83
CA ASP A 87 15.67 -3.20 -6.62
C ASP A 87 15.14 -1.96 -7.37
N ASP A 88 14.70 -2.15 -8.61
CA ASP A 88 14.15 -1.08 -9.45
C ASP A 88 12.82 -0.54 -8.88
N ILE A 89 11.94 -1.40 -8.37
CA ILE A 89 10.68 -1.01 -7.71
C ILE A 89 10.97 -0.27 -6.39
N GLU A 90 11.94 -0.72 -5.60
CA GLU A 90 12.35 -0.05 -4.36
C GLU A 90 12.91 1.34 -4.67
N PHE A 91 13.80 1.46 -5.65
CA PHE A 91 14.35 2.73 -6.10
C PHE A 91 13.26 3.68 -6.61
N LEU A 92 12.32 3.20 -7.42
CA LEU A 92 11.20 3.98 -7.94
C LEU A 92 10.31 4.49 -6.80
N THR A 93 9.96 3.61 -5.87
CA THR A 93 9.11 3.91 -4.71
C THR A 93 9.77 4.98 -3.84
N GLY A 94 11.05 4.80 -3.51
CA GLY A 94 11.83 5.79 -2.77
C GLY A 94 11.95 7.12 -3.53
N SER A 95 12.08 7.09 -4.85
CA SER A 95 12.11 8.30 -5.69
C SER A 95 10.77 9.04 -5.71
N LEU A 96 9.64 8.32 -5.71
CA LEU A 96 8.30 8.90 -5.66
C LEU A 96 8.06 9.63 -4.34
N PHE A 97 8.31 8.97 -3.21
CA PHE A 97 7.97 9.52 -1.90
C PHE A 97 8.92 10.61 -1.40
N ARG A 98 10.14 10.68 -1.96
CA ARG A 98 11.07 11.81 -1.80
C ARG A 98 10.63 13.09 -2.52
N LEU A 99 9.67 13.02 -3.46
CA LEU A 99 9.11 14.23 -4.06
C LEU A 99 8.40 15.06 -2.99
N ASN A 100 8.48 16.38 -3.12
CA ASN A 100 7.71 17.27 -2.24
C ASN A 100 6.21 17.01 -2.37
N VAL A 101 5.46 17.31 -1.30
CA VAL A 101 4.02 17.03 -1.24
C VAL A 101 3.26 17.66 -2.41
N GLN A 102 3.61 18.89 -2.81
CA GLN A 102 2.96 19.60 -3.92
C GLN A 102 3.13 18.87 -5.26
N ARG A 103 4.25 18.17 -5.46
CA ARG A 103 4.48 17.35 -6.65
C ARG A 103 3.68 16.05 -6.58
N LYS A 104 3.70 15.35 -5.43
CA LYS A 104 2.91 14.12 -5.20
C LYS A 104 1.42 14.37 -5.42
N LEU A 105 0.91 15.50 -4.96
CA LEU A 105 -0.48 15.94 -5.12
C LEU A 105 -0.90 16.14 -6.59
N LYS A 106 0.03 16.32 -7.54
CA LYS A 106 -0.32 16.37 -8.97
C LYS A 106 -0.87 15.04 -9.48
N ALA A 107 -0.52 13.95 -8.82
CA ALA A 107 -1.05 12.61 -9.08
C ALA A 107 -2.01 12.16 -7.98
N ALA A 108 -2.64 13.09 -7.24
CA ALA A 108 -3.62 12.75 -6.23
C ALA A 108 -4.75 11.90 -6.82
N ARG A 109 -5.12 10.85 -6.09
CA ARG A 109 -6.29 10.03 -6.41
C ARG A 109 -7.53 10.93 -6.41
N SER A 110 -8.36 10.81 -7.45
CA SER A 110 -9.66 11.50 -7.47
C SER A 110 -10.61 10.85 -6.46
N GLU A 111 -11.64 11.59 -6.00
CA GLU A 111 -12.58 11.13 -4.98
C GLU A 111 -13.18 9.74 -5.30
N ASN A 112 -13.58 9.56 -6.57
CA ASN A 112 -14.13 8.31 -7.10
C ASN A 112 -13.08 7.39 -7.76
N GLY A 113 -11.83 7.84 -7.89
CA GLY A 113 -10.75 7.07 -8.53
C GLY A 113 -10.09 6.09 -7.57
N VAL A 114 -9.44 5.05 -8.08
CA VAL A 114 -8.72 4.09 -7.23
C VAL A 114 -7.21 4.31 -7.28
N SER A 115 -6.67 4.63 -8.46
CA SER A 115 -5.25 4.93 -8.66
C SER A 115 -4.87 6.35 -8.25
N GLY A 116 -3.62 6.53 -7.82
CA GLY A 116 -3.01 7.80 -7.48
C GLY A 116 -2.50 7.90 -6.06
N TYR A 117 -1.90 9.04 -5.76
CA TYR A 117 -1.35 9.43 -4.46
C TYR A 117 -2.45 9.70 -3.44
N GLY A 118 -2.25 9.25 -2.20
CA GLY A 118 -3.16 9.48 -1.07
C GLY A 118 -2.91 8.47 0.06
N VAL A 119 -3.81 8.41 1.03
CA VAL A 119 -3.76 7.33 2.04
C VAL A 119 -4.28 6.01 1.47
N ALA A 120 -3.92 4.89 2.10
CA ALA A 120 -4.42 3.58 1.73
C ALA A 120 -5.97 3.55 1.80
N ARG A 121 -6.63 2.93 0.80
CA ARG A 121 -8.10 2.88 0.75
C ARG A 121 -8.71 2.19 1.97
N ILE A 122 -8.00 1.25 2.58
CA ILE A 122 -8.47 0.58 3.80
C ILE A 122 -8.59 1.54 5.00
N ALA A 123 -7.92 2.70 4.98
CA ALA A 123 -7.97 3.67 6.06
C ALA A 123 -9.38 4.23 6.31
N SER A 124 -10.29 4.21 5.32
CA SER A 124 -11.68 4.66 5.50
C SER A 124 -12.52 3.76 6.40
N PHE A 125 -12.06 2.53 6.67
CA PHE A 125 -12.77 1.58 7.55
C PHE A 125 -12.39 1.73 9.02
N PHE A 126 -11.48 2.66 9.34
CA PHE A 126 -11.03 2.91 10.71
C PHE A 126 -11.49 4.30 11.17
N ASN A 127 -11.82 4.39 12.46
CA ASN A 127 -12.12 5.65 13.14
C ASN A 127 -10.84 6.48 13.41
N LYS A 128 -9.67 5.83 13.44
CA LYS A 128 -8.35 6.43 13.56
C LYS A 128 -7.66 6.51 12.21
N LYS A 129 -6.81 7.53 12.04
CA LYS A 129 -5.96 7.74 10.87
C LYS A 129 -4.71 6.87 10.97
N MET A 130 -4.35 6.27 9.84
CA MET A 130 -3.07 5.57 9.69
C MET A 130 -1.94 6.59 9.53
N TRP A 131 -0.79 6.33 10.17
CA TRP A 131 0.44 7.09 9.94
C TRP A 131 1.11 6.61 8.65
N SER A 132 0.50 6.93 7.51
CA SER A 132 1.00 6.49 6.22
C SER A 132 0.64 7.47 5.10
N GLU A 133 1.47 7.45 4.07
CA GLU A 133 1.13 7.90 2.74
C GLU A 133 1.27 6.72 1.77
N GLY A 134 0.62 6.81 0.61
CA GLY A 134 0.59 5.73 -0.34
C GLY A 134 0.37 6.21 -1.76
N PHE A 135 0.62 5.31 -2.70
CA PHE A 135 0.37 5.50 -4.11
C PHE A 135 -0.22 4.21 -4.65
N THR A 136 -1.48 4.27 -5.10
CA THR A 136 -2.16 3.08 -5.63
C THR A 136 -2.04 3.06 -7.14
N VAL A 137 -1.67 1.91 -7.71
CA VAL A 137 -1.63 1.69 -9.15
C VAL A 137 -2.65 0.62 -9.51
N ILE A 138 -3.69 1.02 -10.26
CA ILE A 138 -4.55 0.08 -10.99
C ILE A 138 -4.33 0.32 -12.47
N GLY A 139 -3.92 -0.74 -13.17
CA GLY A 139 -3.53 -0.68 -14.58
C GLY A 139 -2.22 0.08 -14.79
N SER A 140 -2.14 0.85 -15.86
CA SER A 140 -0.93 1.59 -16.23
C SER A 140 -0.70 2.83 -15.35
N PRO A 141 0.47 2.99 -14.70
CA PRO A 141 0.83 4.21 -13.97
C PRO A 141 1.26 5.39 -14.87
N LEU A 142 1.28 5.24 -16.20
CA LEU A 142 1.93 6.19 -17.12
C LEU A 142 1.41 7.63 -16.98
N GLN A 143 0.09 7.78 -16.89
CA GLN A 143 -0.52 9.11 -16.80
C GLN A 143 -0.17 9.81 -15.49
N ASP A 144 -0.09 9.08 -14.39
CA ASP A 144 0.30 9.66 -13.11
C ASP A 144 1.80 9.94 -13.06
N PHE A 145 2.63 9.06 -13.62
CA PHE A 145 4.07 9.28 -13.72
C PHE A 145 4.43 10.48 -14.61
N ARG A 146 3.63 10.77 -15.65
CA ARG A 146 3.74 12.02 -16.43
C ARG A 146 3.48 13.26 -15.58
N LYS A 147 2.51 13.22 -14.67
CA LYS A 147 2.21 14.34 -13.75
C LYS A 147 3.35 14.54 -12.72
N LEU A 148 3.92 13.44 -12.23
CA LEU A 148 5.01 13.43 -11.25
C LEU A 148 6.36 13.84 -11.85
N TRP A 149 6.74 13.28 -13.00
CA TRP A 149 8.02 13.50 -13.68
C TRP A 149 7.85 13.88 -15.16
N PRO A 150 7.37 15.10 -15.48
CA PRO A 150 7.07 15.50 -16.86
C PRO A 150 8.19 15.23 -17.86
N SER A 151 9.44 15.51 -17.48
CA SER A 151 10.62 15.35 -18.36
C SER A 151 11.31 13.97 -18.27
N HIS A 152 10.90 13.09 -17.34
CA HIS A 152 11.61 11.82 -17.06
C HIS A 152 10.67 10.61 -16.87
N HIS A 153 9.37 10.76 -17.16
CA HIS A 153 8.35 9.74 -16.89
C HIS A 153 8.61 8.40 -17.59
N LEU A 154 9.25 8.40 -18.76
CA LEU A 154 9.62 7.17 -19.48
C LEU A 154 10.70 6.37 -18.77
N LYS A 155 11.64 7.03 -18.07
CA LYS A 155 12.69 6.35 -17.28
C LYS A 155 12.08 5.52 -16.15
N TYR A 156 10.98 5.99 -15.57
CA TYR A 156 10.27 5.34 -14.48
C TYR A 156 9.17 4.38 -14.95
N TRP A 157 8.70 4.52 -16.19
CA TRP A 157 7.71 3.63 -16.81
C TRP A 157 8.26 2.22 -17.06
N TYR A 158 9.47 2.10 -17.61
CA TYR A 158 10.07 0.78 -17.90
C TYR A 158 10.40 -0.06 -16.66
N LEU A 159 10.40 0.55 -15.47
CA LEU A 159 10.61 -0.14 -14.19
C LEU A 159 9.29 -0.64 -13.55
N SER A 160 8.15 -0.37 -14.20
CA SER A 160 6.81 -0.72 -13.70
C SER A 160 6.12 -1.82 -14.53
N LEU A 161 6.87 -2.47 -15.44
CA LEU A 161 6.47 -3.63 -16.24
C LEU A 161 7.41 -4.80 -15.93
#